data_AF-E0NST4-F1
#
_entry.id   AF-E0NST4-F1
#
_cell.length_a   1.000
_cell.length_b   1.000
_cell.length_c   1.000
_cell.angle_alpha   90.00
_cell.angle_beta   90.00
_cell.angle_gamma   90.00
#
_symmetry.space_group_name_H-M   'P 1'
#
loop_
_entity.id
_entity.type
_entity.pdbx_description
1 polymer ?
#
loop_
_entity_poly.entity_id
_entity_poly.type
_entity_poly.pdbx_seq_one_letter_code
_entity_poly.pdbx_strand_id
1 'polypeptide(L)'
;MRRIKIETRDGQQKPTISPKELVGAIITEAKLQSRLPHNLVPEHRRVDAPKFKIYHIKGDNHKIVAYSPEEFLRQLHAGSHFDSEGTDMEYMQRFAHRLQEFEGYLVSTDSPGAFLADLIAHGFVSVEV
;
A
#
# COMPACT_ATOMS: atom_id res chain seq x y z
N MET A 1 12.45 44.56 18.17
CA MET A 1 11.65 43.93 17.09
C MET A 1 12.59 43.14 16.18
N ARG A 2 12.42 41.82 16.09
CA ARG A 2 13.35 40.92 15.38
C ARG A 2 12.95 40.83 13.91
N ARG A 3 13.87 41.16 12.98
CA ARG A 3 13.69 41.05 11.53
C ARG A 3 14.30 39.74 11.03
N ILE A 4 13.55 38.97 10.27
CA ILE A 4 14.02 37.73 9.65
C ILE A 4 14.67 38.11 8.32
N LYS A 5 15.97 37.83 8.17
CA LYS A 5 16.69 37.89 6.89
C LYS A 5 16.69 36.49 6.29
N ILE A 6 16.23 36.37 5.04
CA ILE A 6 16.27 35.14 4.26
C ILE A 6 17.11 35.47 3.02
N GLU A 7 18.30 34.86 2.92
CA GLU A 7 19.17 34.98 1.75
C GLU A 7 18.95 33.75 0.84
N THR A 8 18.74 33.98 -0.45
CA THR A 8 18.68 32.93 -1.48
C THR A 8 19.79 33.15 -2.49
N ARG A 9 20.35 32.03 -3.00
CA ARG A 9 21.50 31.96 -3.91
C ARG A 9 21.15 32.43 -5.32
N ASP A 10 20.86 33.71 -5.51
CA ASP A 10 20.93 34.40 -6.81
C ASP A 10 20.80 35.88 -6.46
N GLY A 11 21.84 36.66 -6.75
CA GLY A 11 22.08 38.03 -6.24
C GLY A 11 21.07 39.12 -6.61
N GLN A 12 19.77 38.81 -6.66
CA GLN A 12 18.70 39.75 -6.92
C GLN A 12 18.08 40.18 -5.59
N GLN A 13 18.42 41.40 -5.17
CA GLN A 13 17.84 42.05 -4.00
C GLN A 13 16.31 42.13 -4.15
N LYS A 14 15.59 41.28 -3.40
CA LYS A 14 14.14 41.35 -3.30
C LYS A 14 13.76 42.52 -2.37
N PRO A 15 12.78 43.37 -2.74
CA PRO A 15 12.39 44.49 -1.89
C PRO A 15 11.98 43.99 -0.51
N THR A 16 12.48 44.69 0.53
CA THR A 16 12.19 44.40 1.94
C THR A 16 10.71 44.67 2.19
N ILE A 17 9.86 43.68 1.94
CA ILE A 17 8.42 43.82 2.15
C ILE A 17 8.16 43.75 3.66
N SER A 18 7.46 44.76 4.18
CA SER A 18 7.01 44.77 5.57
C SER A 18 6.00 43.63 5.78
N PRO A 19 5.90 43.03 6.98
CA PRO A 19 4.92 41.98 7.25
C PRO A 19 3.47 42.36 6.88
N LYS A 20 3.10 43.64 7.01
CA LYS A 20 1.76 44.12 6.60
C LYS A 20 1.55 44.10 5.09
N GLU A 21 2.59 44.48 4.34
CA GLU A 21 2.58 44.48 2.88
C GLU A 21 2.59 43.06 2.33
N LEU A 22 3.28 42.13 3.02
CA LEU A 22 3.27 40.71 2.68
C LEU A 22 1.86 40.12 2.81
N VAL A 23 1.15 40.40 3.91
CA VAL A 23 -0.22 39.90 4.12
C VAL A 23 -1.17 40.50 3.07
N GLY A 24 -1.04 41.78 2.76
CA GLY A 24 -1.82 42.43 1.70
C GLY A 24 -1.60 41.81 0.32
N ALA A 25 -0.34 41.50 -0.03
CA ALA A 25 0.01 40.83 -1.27
C ALA A 25 -0.59 39.41 -1.34
N ILE A 26 -0.50 38.62 -0.27
CA ILE A 26 -1.07 37.27 -0.20
C ILE A 26 -2.60 37.29 -0.38
N ILE A 27 -3.30 38.22 0.27
CA ILE A 27 -4.77 38.36 0.14
C ILE A 27 -5.15 38.74 -1.30
N THR A 28 -4.32 39.58 -1.94
CA THR A 28 -4.56 40.03 -3.31
C THR A 28 -4.33 38.90 -4.32
N GLU A 29 -3.25 38.13 -4.17
CA GLU A 29 -2.99 36.92 -4.98
C GLU A 29 -4.10 35.87 -4.80
N ALA A 30 -4.53 35.61 -3.57
CA ALA A 30 -5.62 34.66 -3.30
C ALA A 30 -6.94 35.08 -3.98
N LYS A 31 -7.26 36.38 -4.01
CA LYS A 31 -8.42 36.94 -4.72
C LYS A 31 -8.28 36.86 -6.24
N LEU A 32 -7.06 36.88 -6.78
CA LEU A 32 -6.82 36.71 -8.20
C LEU A 32 -6.94 35.24 -8.60
N GLN A 33 -6.43 34.33 -7.75
CA GLN A 33 -6.54 32.88 -7.94
C GLN A 33 -7.98 32.38 -7.83
N SER A 34 -8.82 32.99 -6.98
CA SER A 34 -10.25 32.65 -6.91
C SER A 34 -11.08 33.12 -8.11
N ARG A 35 -10.50 33.96 -8.98
CA ARG A 35 -11.10 34.41 -10.24
C ARG A 35 -10.69 33.58 -11.45
N LEU A 36 -9.80 32.62 -11.27
CA LEU A 36 -9.45 31.67 -12.33
C LEU A 36 -10.64 30.73 -12.55
N PRO A 37 -11.00 30.43 -13.81
CA PRO A 37 -12.10 29.50 -14.08
C PRO A 37 -11.79 28.15 -13.44
N HIS A 38 -12.74 27.58 -12.71
CA HIS A 38 -12.66 26.27 -12.05
C HIS A 38 -12.51 25.07 -13.02
N ASN A 39 -12.20 25.35 -14.29
CA ASN A 39 -12.19 24.41 -15.40
C ASN A 39 -10.79 23.80 -15.66
N LEU A 40 -9.81 24.09 -14.81
CA LEU A 40 -8.44 23.55 -14.89
C LEU A 40 -8.19 22.38 -13.93
N VAL A 41 -9.20 21.91 -13.20
CA VAL A 41 -9.08 20.66 -12.45
C VAL A 41 -9.18 19.51 -13.46
N PRO A 42 -8.13 18.70 -13.66
CA PRO A 42 -8.27 17.48 -14.45
C PRO A 42 -9.41 16.68 -13.83
N GLU A 43 -10.38 16.26 -14.64
CA GLU A 43 -11.46 15.39 -14.17
C GLU A 43 -10.87 14.31 -13.27
N HIS A 44 -11.44 14.11 -12.09
CA HIS A 44 -11.02 13.04 -11.20
C HIS A 44 -11.14 11.75 -11.98
N ARG A 45 -10.02 11.23 -12.49
CA ARG A 45 -9.94 9.91 -13.07
C ARG A 45 -10.46 8.99 -11.99
N ARG A 46 -11.68 8.46 -12.18
CA ARG A 46 -12.26 7.48 -11.28
C ARG A 46 -11.31 6.29 -11.31
N VAL A 47 -10.43 6.24 -10.32
CA VAL A 47 -9.64 5.04 -10.06
C VAL A 47 -10.63 4.05 -9.50
N ASP A 48 -10.84 2.94 -10.21
CA ASP A 48 -11.61 1.84 -9.69
C ASP A 48 -11.08 1.50 -8.30
N ALA A 49 -12.00 1.30 -7.34
CA ALA A 49 -11.61 0.92 -6.00
C ALA A 49 -10.72 -0.34 -6.07
N PRO A 50 -9.60 -0.38 -5.34
CA PRO A 50 -8.74 -1.54 -5.32
C PRO A 50 -9.53 -2.78 -4.89
N LYS A 51 -9.67 -3.77 -5.78
CA LYS A 51 -10.29 -5.05 -5.47
C LYS A 51 -9.30 -5.91 -4.70
N PHE A 52 -9.39 -5.91 -3.38
CA PHE A 52 -8.70 -6.86 -2.51
C PHE A 52 -9.66 -7.95 -2.04
N LYS A 53 -9.08 -9.08 -1.61
CA LYS A 53 -9.79 -10.16 -0.92
C LYS A 53 -9.24 -10.29 0.49
N ILE A 54 -10.12 -10.65 1.42
CA ILE A 54 -9.75 -10.97 2.80
C ILE A 54 -9.77 -12.49 2.93
N TYR A 55 -8.64 -13.06 3.33
CA TYR A 55 -8.45 -14.49 3.50
C TYR A 55 -8.33 -14.82 4.98
N HIS A 56 -9.09 -15.80 5.46
CA HIS A 56 -9.03 -16.29 6.82
C HIS A 56 -8.26 -17.61 6.87
N ILE A 57 -7.29 -17.71 7.75
CA ILE A 57 -6.49 -18.93 7.95
C ILE A 57 -7.19 -19.81 8.99
N LYS A 58 -7.43 -21.08 8.68
CA LYS A 58 -8.09 -22.01 9.59
C LYS A 58 -7.20 -22.29 10.81
N GLY A 59 -7.78 -22.21 12.00
CA GLY A 59 -7.08 -22.49 13.25
C GLY A 59 -6.29 -21.31 13.82
N ASP A 60 -6.15 -20.23 13.05
CA ASP A 60 -5.61 -18.96 13.52
C ASP A 60 -6.70 -17.89 13.41
N ASN A 61 -6.68 -16.88 14.28
CA ASN A 61 -7.57 -15.71 14.15
C ASN A 61 -6.96 -14.68 13.18
N HIS A 62 -5.99 -15.11 12.37
CA HIS A 62 -5.23 -14.30 11.42
C HIS A 62 -5.98 -14.12 10.10
N LYS A 63 -6.00 -12.87 9.64
CA LYS A 63 -6.61 -12.46 8.36
C LYS A 63 -5.56 -11.84 7.47
N ILE A 64 -5.49 -12.30 6.22
CA ILE A 64 -4.58 -11.79 5.20
C ILE A 64 -5.38 -10.98 4.19
N VAL A 65 -4.98 -9.74 3.96
CA VAL A 65 -5.61 -8.86 2.97
C VAL A 65 -4.69 -8.79 1.76
N ALA A 66 -5.10 -9.39 0.65
CA ALA A 66 -4.26 -9.46 -0.53
C ALA A 66 -5.00 -9.11 -1.82
N TYR A 67 -4.25 -8.49 -2.74
CA TYR A 67 -4.70 -8.10 -4.08
C TYR A 67 -4.45 -9.18 -5.12
N SER A 68 -3.49 -10.07 -4.85
CA SER A 68 -3.10 -11.17 -5.73
C SER A 68 -2.63 -12.39 -4.90
N PRO A 69 -2.56 -13.59 -5.50
CA PRO A 69 -2.04 -14.77 -4.83
C PRO A 69 -0.58 -14.63 -4.37
N GLU A 70 0.26 -13.90 -5.11
CA GLU A 70 1.65 -13.63 -4.74
C GLU A 70 1.71 -12.78 -3.47
N GLU A 71 0.87 -11.75 -3.39
CA GLU A 71 0.81 -10.89 -2.22
C GLU A 71 0.25 -11.63 -1.00
N PHE A 72 -0.72 -12.52 -1.21
CA PHE A 72 -1.21 -13.42 -0.17
C PHE A 72 -0.06 -14.29 0.37
N LEU A 73 0.68 -14.94 -0.53
CA LEU A 73 1.79 -15.81 -0.15
C LEU A 73 2.88 -15.06 0.60
N ARG A 74 3.24 -13.86 0.14
CA ARG A 74 4.24 -13.02 0.80
C ARG A 74 3.83 -12.65 2.22
N GLN A 75 2.56 -12.30 2.43
CA GLN A 75 2.03 -12.01 3.76
C GLN A 75 1.95 -13.26 4.64
N LEU A 76 1.54 -14.40 4.07
CA LEU A 76 1.52 -15.68 4.78
C LEU A 76 2.93 -16.09 5.23
N HIS A 77 3.91 -15.97 4.33
CA HIS A 77 5.31 -16.25 4.60
C HIS A 77 5.88 -15.32 5.68
N ALA A 78 5.65 -14.00 5.56
CA ALA A 78 6.12 -13.03 6.55
C ALA A 78 5.45 -13.19 7.93
N GLY A 79 4.19 -13.63 7.95
CA GLY A 79 3.46 -13.94 9.19
C GLY A 79 3.78 -15.31 9.77
N SER A 80 4.51 -16.15 9.04
CA SER A 80 4.80 -17.51 9.47
C SER A 80 5.85 -17.52 10.57
N HIS A 81 5.47 -18.01 11.75
CA HIS A 81 6.43 -18.27 12.83
C HIS A 81 7.40 -19.41 12.53
N PHE A 82 7.06 -20.24 11.53
CA PHE A 82 7.87 -21.34 11.06
C PHE A 82 8.35 -21.07 9.64
N ASP A 83 9.60 -21.40 9.35
CA ASP A 83 10.16 -21.37 7.99
C ASP A 83 10.18 -19.98 7.31
N SER A 84 10.25 -18.89 8.08
CA SER A 84 10.29 -17.50 7.58
C SER A 84 11.57 -17.10 6.84
N GLU A 85 12.47 -18.05 6.59
CA GLU A 85 13.76 -17.81 5.93
C GLU A 85 13.72 -18.30 4.48
N GLY A 86 14.28 -17.50 3.59
CA GLY A 86 14.42 -17.83 2.17
C GLY A 86 13.40 -17.10 1.29
N THR A 87 13.14 -17.67 0.12
CA THR A 87 12.21 -17.12 -0.87
C THR A 87 10.79 -17.65 -0.67
N ASP A 88 9.80 -16.92 -1.19
CA ASP A 88 8.39 -17.34 -1.15
C ASP A 88 8.16 -18.72 -1.78
N MET A 89 8.95 -19.08 -2.81
CA MET A 89 8.90 -20.40 -3.46
C MET A 89 9.41 -21.51 -2.54
N GLU A 90 10.53 -21.29 -1.85
CA GLU A 90 11.05 -22.26 -0.88
C GLU A 90 10.10 -22.42 0.31
N TYR A 91 9.48 -21.32 0.74
CA TYR A 91 8.43 -21.34 1.76
C TYR A 91 7.26 -22.24 1.33
N MET A 92 6.74 -22.10 0.10
CA MET A 92 5.68 -22.96 -0.42
C MET A 92 6.06 -24.45 -0.36
N GLN A 93 7.28 -24.80 -0.76
CA GLN A 93 7.77 -26.18 -0.75
C GLN A 93 7.85 -26.76 0.65
N ARG A 94 8.40 -26.01 1.61
CA ARG A 94 8.48 -26.42 3.02
C ARG A 94 7.09 -26.53 3.65
N PHE A 95 6.22 -25.57 3.37
CA PHE A 95 4.84 -25.57 3.84
C PHE A 95 4.09 -26.80 3.31
N ALA A 96 4.21 -27.09 2.01
CA ALA A 96 3.57 -28.26 1.39
C ALA A 96 4.05 -29.57 2.01
N HIS A 97 5.37 -29.73 2.21
CA HIS A 97 5.93 -30.91 2.85
C HIS A 97 5.40 -31.08 4.27
N ARG A 98 5.38 -30.00 5.06
CA ARG A 98 4.87 -30.05 6.43
C ARG A 98 3.38 -30.35 6.47
N LEU A 99 2.58 -29.71 5.61
CA LEU A 99 1.15 -29.98 5.54
C LEU A 99 0.88 -31.45 5.18
N GLN A 100 1.69 -32.02 4.29
CA GLN A 100 1.62 -33.44 3.95
C GLN A 100 1.99 -34.33 5.14
N GLU A 101 3.04 -34.01 5.89
CA GLU A 101 3.47 -34.80 7.06
C GLU A 101 2.47 -34.75 8.22
N PHE A 102 1.84 -33.60 8.48
CA PHE A 102 0.97 -33.40 9.64
C PHE A 102 -0.51 -33.68 9.36
N GLU A 103 -1.02 -33.28 8.18
CA GLU A 103 -2.43 -33.34 7.84
C GLU A 103 -2.72 -34.29 6.67
N GLY A 104 -1.69 -34.75 5.94
CA GLY A 104 -1.83 -35.69 4.82
C GLY A 104 -2.28 -35.07 3.50
N TYR A 105 -2.37 -33.74 3.41
CA TYR A 105 -2.78 -33.04 2.18
C TYR A 105 -1.58 -32.61 1.34
N LEU A 106 -1.71 -32.77 0.02
CA LEU A 106 -0.74 -32.32 -0.96
C LEU A 106 -1.26 -31.04 -1.61
N VAL A 107 -0.47 -29.97 -1.52
CA VAL A 107 -0.77 -28.67 -2.13
C VAL A 107 0.24 -28.39 -3.24
N SER A 108 -0.22 -27.86 -4.37
CA SER A 108 0.64 -27.52 -5.51
C SER A 108 1.59 -26.39 -5.12
N THR A 109 2.86 -26.56 -5.51
CA THR A 109 3.91 -25.55 -5.33
C THR A 109 4.40 -24.97 -6.65
N ASP A 110 3.67 -25.21 -7.75
CA ASP A 110 4.05 -24.77 -9.09
C ASP A 110 3.87 -23.26 -9.29
N SER A 111 2.88 -22.67 -8.61
CA SER A 111 2.64 -21.23 -8.61
C SER A 111 1.88 -20.78 -7.35
N PRO A 112 2.04 -19.52 -6.91
CA PRO A 112 1.29 -18.98 -5.77
C PRO A 112 -0.24 -19.06 -5.96
N GLY A 113 -0.70 -18.96 -7.20
CA GLY A 113 -2.11 -19.11 -7.56
C GLY A 113 -2.64 -20.53 -7.33
N ALA A 114 -1.90 -21.55 -7.79
CA ALA A 114 -2.27 -22.95 -7.59
C ALA A 114 -2.23 -23.32 -6.10
N PHE A 115 -1.20 -22.88 -5.39
CA PHE A 115 -1.06 -23.08 -3.95
C PHE A 115 -2.24 -22.51 -3.16
N LEU A 116 -2.61 -21.25 -3.41
CA LEU A 116 -3.75 -20.61 -2.74
C LEU A 116 -5.07 -21.32 -3.11
N ALA A 117 -5.25 -21.74 -4.37
CA ALA A 117 -6.43 -22.47 -4.78
C ALA A 117 -6.59 -23.79 -4.02
N ASP A 118 -5.50 -24.55 -3.84
CA ASP A 118 -5.52 -25.80 -3.09
C ASP A 118 -5.77 -25.57 -1.60
N LEU A 119 -5.18 -24.54 -1.00
CA LEU A 119 -5.47 -24.18 0.39
C LEU A 119 -6.95 -23.85 0.62
N ILE A 120 -7.59 -23.19 -0.34
CA ILE A 120 -9.02 -22.91 -0.31
C ILE A 120 -9.84 -24.19 -0.51
N ALA A 121 -9.45 -25.03 -1.48
CA ALA A 121 -10.15 -26.27 -1.78
C ALA A 121 -10.13 -27.26 -0.60
N HIS A 122 -9.02 -27.32 0.13
CA HIS A 122 -8.87 -28.13 1.33
C HIS A 122 -9.44 -27.46 2.60
N GLY A 123 -9.92 -26.22 2.49
CA GLY A 123 -10.55 -25.49 3.60
C GLY A 123 -9.58 -25.00 4.67
N PHE A 124 -8.28 -24.93 4.37
CA PHE A 124 -7.29 -24.26 5.22
C PHE A 124 -7.40 -22.75 5.13
N VAL A 125 -7.92 -22.23 4.01
CA VAL A 125 -8.15 -20.81 3.79
C VAL A 125 -9.58 -20.59 3.32
N SER A 126 -10.26 -19.58 3.87
CA SER A 126 -11.57 -19.14 3.37
C SER A 126 -11.53 -17.67 2.95
N VAL A 127 -12.30 -17.34 1.92
CA VAL A 127 -12.37 -15.98 1.37
C VAL A 127 -13.62 -15.30 1.91
N GLU A 128 -13.47 -14.11 2.50
CA GLU A 128 -14.60 -13.24 2.83
C GLU A 128 -15.14 -12.63 1.53
N VAL A 129 -16.45 -12.79 1.29
CA VAL A 129 -17.16 -12.33 0.09
C VAL A 129 -17.95 -11.08 0.40
#